data_AF-A0A3R7Z7R1-F1
#
_entry.id   AF-A0A3R7Z7R1-F1
#
_cell.length_a   1.000
_cell.length_b   1.000
_cell.length_c   1.000
_cell.angle_alpha   90.00
_cell.angle_beta   90.00
_cell.angle_gamma   90.00
#
_symmetry.space_group_name_H-M   'P 1'
#
loop_
_entity.id
_entity.type
_entity.pdbx_description
1 polymer ?
#
loop_
_entity_poly.entity_id
_entity_poly.type
_entity_poly.pdbx_seq_one_letter_code
_entity_poly.pdbx_strand_id
1 'polypeptide(L)'
;MYPRRYFAGGIRFIHVNQVAATRGGLKDQQHVLTSIRLQIDEFVRETEHGSYERQPLTSSLFYAVACRSQVTAGTLKRMLVVLDECDTVLSTDADQRAFASVVHNVLTNHFALKLIITARTTIVSDRLQTHGGSQFRLTSLSPTKSADLLRRHVTRKLSLHDVQLSPLAKTLQHSNPVENLTRVLAAHPLVARTHGVPKAIVQAAARINAATATTLDHLATSLV
;
A
#
# COMPACT_ATOMS: atom_id res chain seq x y z
N MET A 1 10.06 25.12 13.71
CA MET A 1 9.21 24.15 12.98
C MET A 1 9.87 23.91 11.63
N TYR A 2 10.56 22.78 11.42
CA TYR A 2 11.27 22.54 10.16
C TYR A 2 10.26 22.38 9.01
N PRO A 3 10.43 23.07 7.87
CA PRO A 3 9.56 22.85 6.72
C PRO A 3 9.72 21.39 6.28
N ARG A 4 8.61 20.64 6.26
CA ARG A 4 8.55 19.29 5.72
C ARG A 4 8.98 19.40 4.26
N ARG A 5 10.23 19.04 3.97
CA ARG A 5 10.76 19.04 2.60
C ARG A 5 9.96 18.01 1.81
N TYR A 6 9.02 18.50 1.00
CA TYR A 6 8.23 17.75 0.04
C TYR A 6 9.14 16.96 -0.91
N PHE A 7 8.63 15.87 -1.48
CA PHE A 7 9.26 15.21 -2.62
C PHE A 7 9.16 16.11 -3.85
N ALA A 8 9.98 17.17 -3.89
CA ALA A 8 9.99 18.17 -4.97
C ALA A 8 10.36 17.57 -6.34
N GLY A 9 10.92 16.37 -6.34
CA GLY A 9 11.16 15.57 -7.53
C GLY A 9 9.96 14.71 -7.98
N GLY A 10 8.85 14.78 -7.25
CA GLY A 10 7.64 14.02 -7.54
C GLY A 10 7.59 12.66 -6.84
N ILE A 11 6.47 11.98 -7.09
CA ILE A 11 6.16 10.64 -6.58
C ILE A 11 5.76 9.77 -7.77
N ARG A 12 6.38 8.60 -7.92
CA ARG A 12 6.02 7.61 -8.95
C ARG A 12 5.54 6.32 -8.31
N PHE A 13 4.42 5.81 -8.80
CA PHE A 13 3.87 4.51 -8.42
C PHE A 13 4.19 3.49 -9.51
N ILE A 14 4.72 2.34 -9.12
CA ILE A 14 5.01 1.21 -10.00
C ILE A 14 4.28 -0.01 -9.44
N HIS A 15 3.25 -0.46 -10.13
CA HIS A 15 2.53 -1.69 -9.77
C HIS A 15 3.28 -2.89 -10.33
N VAL A 16 4.05 -3.57 -9.47
CA VAL A 16 4.96 -4.66 -9.88
C VAL A 16 4.19 -5.85 -10.46
N ASN A 17 3.00 -6.14 -9.94
CA ASN A 17 2.02 -7.05 -10.53
C ASN A 17 1.79 -6.76 -12.03
N GLN A 18 1.48 -5.51 -12.39
CA GLN A 18 1.14 -5.14 -13.77
C GLN A 18 2.36 -5.25 -14.70
N VAL A 19 3.54 -4.92 -14.18
CA VAL A 19 4.82 -5.10 -14.89
C VAL A 19 5.10 -6.59 -15.13
N ALA A 20 4.75 -7.47 -14.18
CA ALA A 20 4.87 -8.90 -14.35
C ALA A 20 3.83 -9.47 -15.35
N ALA A 21 2.64 -8.87 -15.46
CA ALA A 21 1.56 -9.32 -16.33
C ALA A 21 1.72 -8.93 -17.81
N THR A 22 2.51 -7.91 -18.14
CA THR A 22 2.58 -7.31 -19.49
C THR A 22 3.29 -8.17 -20.54
N ARG A 23 3.93 -9.28 -20.16
CA ARG A 23 4.45 -10.29 -21.11
C ARG A 23 4.13 -11.69 -20.58
N GLY A 24 3.40 -12.45 -21.38
CA GLY A 24 2.75 -13.73 -21.04
C GLY A 24 3.67 -14.85 -20.53
N GLY A 25 4.13 -14.73 -19.29
CA GLY A 25 4.77 -15.82 -18.57
C GLY A 25 5.37 -15.33 -17.24
N LEU A 26 4.89 -15.91 -16.14
CA LEU A 26 5.39 -15.78 -14.75
C LEU A 26 6.86 -16.19 -14.56
N LYS A 27 7.67 -16.31 -15.63
CA LYS A 27 8.96 -17.01 -15.60
C LYS A 27 10.19 -16.13 -15.81
N ASP A 28 10.05 -14.85 -16.16
CA ASP A 28 11.22 -13.98 -16.33
C ASP A 28 11.27 -12.88 -15.28
N GLN A 29 11.54 -13.29 -14.04
CA GLN A 29 11.74 -12.37 -12.92
C GLN A 29 12.86 -11.37 -13.21
N GLN A 30 13.91 -11.79 -13.91
CA GLN A 30 15.02 -10.91 -14.29
C GLN A 30 14.54 -9.76 -15.20
N HIS A 31 13.63 -10.06 -16.13
CA HIS A 31 12.98 -9.03 -16.93
C HIS A 31 12.14 -8.07 -16.08
N VAL A 32 11.34 -8.56 -15.14
CA VAL A 32 10.53 -7.70 -14.24
C VAL A 32 11.43 -6.77 -13.44
N LEU A 33 12.49 -7.31 -12.83
CA LEU A 33 13.48 -6.55 -12.07
C LEU A 33 14.21 -5.50 -12.92
N THR A 34 14.55 -5.85 -14.17
CA THR A 34 15.16 -4.92 -15.13
C THR A 34 14.17 -3.80 -15.48
N SER A 35 12.91 -4.13 -15.75
CA SER A 35 11.86 -3.15 -16.06
C SER A 35 11.63 -2.18 -14.89
N ILE A 36 11.55 -2.69 -13.65
CA ILE A 36 11.45 -1.86 -12.44
C ILE A 36 12.62 -0.88 -12.36
N ARG A 37 13.86 -1.38 -12.53
CA ARG A 37 15.05 -0.52 -12.50
C ARG A 37 14.99 0.56 -13.56
N LEU A 38 14.66 0.21 -14.80
CA LEU A 38 14.60 1.17 -15.92
C LEU A 38 13.56 2.27 -15.67
N GLN A 39 12.37 1.93 -15.14
CA GLN A 39 11.34 2.91 -14.80
C GLN A 39 11.78 3.88 -13.70
N ILE A 40 12.59 3.41 -12.74
CA ILE A 40 13.16 4.26 -11.69
C ILE A 40 14.26 5.15 -12.28
N ASP A 41 15.19 4.59 -13.04
CA ASP A 41 16.29 5.34 -13.66
C ASP A 41 15.74 6.42 -14.62
N GLU A 42 14.68 6.11 -15.37
CA GLU A 42 13.97 7.07 -16.20
C GLU A 42 13.33 8.20 -15.38
N PHE A 43 12.65 7.86 -14.27
CA PHE A 43 12.05 8.85 -13.38
C PHE A 43 13.08 9.81 -12.79
N VAL A 44 14.22 9.28 -12.33
CA VAL A 44 15.30 10.10 -11.78
C VAL A 44 15.85 11.04 -12.85
N ARG A 45 16.12 10.52 -14.05
CA ARG A 45 16.63 11.31 -15.17
C ARG A 45 15.70 12.45 -15.56
N GLU A 46 14.39 12.18 -15.68
CA GLU A 46 13.35 13.19 -15.96
C GLU A 46 13.34 14.30 -14.89
N THR A 47 13.58 13.93 -13.64
CA THR A 47 13.54 14.84 -12.50
C THR A 47 14.79 15.73 -12.42
N GLU A 48 15.95 15.16 -12.70
CA GLU A 48 17.24 15.83 -12.65
C GLU A 48 17.48 16.77 -13.84
N HIS A 49 17.02 16.39 -15.04
CA HIS A 49 17.32 17.13 -16.28
C HIS A 49 16.15 17.97 -16.79
N GLY A 50 14.98 17.91 -16.15
CA GLY A 50 13.75 18.50 -16.67
C GLY A 50 13.21 17.71 -17.87
N SER A 51 11.91 17.87 -18.13
CA SER A 51 11.24 17.18 -19.25
C SER A 51 11.92 17.52 -20.58
N TYR A 52 12.56 16.53 -21.20
CA TYR A 52 13.10 16.67 -22.55
C TYR A 52 11.94 16.92 -23.52
N GLU A 53 11.83 18.14 -24.04
CA GLU A 53 11.14 18.38 -25.31
C GLU A 53 11.92 17.58 -26.37
N ARG A 54 11.26 16.61 -27.01
CA ARG A 54 11.89 15.80 -28.07
C ARG A 54 12.21 16.72 -29.25
N GLN A 55 13.46 17.15 -29.39
CA GLN A 55 13.95 17.62 -30.67
C GLN A 55 14.29 16.42 -31.57
N PRO A 56 13.85 16.40 -32.84
CA PRO A 56 14.20 15.35 -33.77
C PRO A 56 15.69 15.43 -34.08
N LEU A 57 16.43 14.36 -33.79
CA LEU A 57 17.86 14.27 -34.05
C LEU A 57 18.12 13.94 -35.52
N THR A 58 18.77 14.87 -36.22
CA THR A 58 19.52 14.57 -37.43
C THR A 58 20.91 14.09 -37.06
N SER A 59 21.26 12.90 -37.55
CA SER A 59 22.62 12.41 -37.81
C SER A 59 23.48 11.91 -36.64
N SER A 60 23.57 10.58 -36.61
CA SER A 60 24.72 9.70 -36.30
C SER A 60 25.86 10.21 -35.40
N LEU A 61 26.09 9.51 -34.28
CA LEU A 61 27.30 8.70 -33.98
C LEU A 61 27.50 8.57 -32.45
N PHE A 62 27.66 7.32 -32.00
CA PHE A 62 28.13 6.88 -30.67
C PHE A 62 27.29 7.27 -29.43
N TYR A 63 26.50 6.32 -28.93
CA TYR A 63 26.03 6.31 -27.54
C TYR A 63 27.20 6.01 -26.60
N ALA A 64 27.87 7.04 -26.11
CA ALA A 64 28.64 6.95 -24.88
C ALA A 64 27.72 7.40 -23.73
N VAL A 65 27.20 6.45 -22.94
CA VAL A 65 26.50 6.77 -21.69
C VAL A 65 27.55 7.17 -20.66
N ALA A 66 28.01 8.40 -20.73
CA ALA A 66 28.73 9.03 -19.64
C ALA A 66 27.69 9.50 -18.62
N CYS A 67 27.41 8.69 -17.60
CA CYS A 67 26.76 9.15 -16.37
C CYS A 67 27.73 10.08 -15.61
N ARG A 68 27.95 11.28 -16.12
CA ARG A 68 28.48 12.39 -15.32
C ARG A 68 27.29 13.14 -14.77
N SER A 69 26.98 12.87 -13.51
CA SER A 69 26.14 13.72 -12.68
C SER A 69 26.79 15.12 -12.65
N GLN A 70 26.37 16.01 -13.56
CA GLN A 70 26.62 17.43 -13.42
C GLN A 70 25.57 17.95 -12.45
N VAL A 71 25.87 17.85 -11.16
CA VAL A 71 25.17 18.63 -10.13
C VAL A 71 25.60 20.09 -10.34
N THR A 72 25.02 20.76 -11.34
CA THR A 72 24.92 22.22 -11.30
C THR A 72 24.16 22.59 -10.03
N ALA A 73 24.67 23.56 -9.28
CA ALA A 73 24.22 23.99 -7.96
C ALA A 73 22.74 24.43 -7.88
N GLY A 74 21.83 23.48 -8.07
CA GLY A 74 20.39 23.57 -7.90
C GLY A 74 19.99 22.44 -6.96
N THR A 75 19.26 22.78 -5.91
CA THR A 75 18.83 21.87 -4.84
C THR A 75 18.41 20.49 -5.34
N LEU A 76 19.09 19.46 -4.85
CA LEU A 76 18.76 18.05 -5.12
C LEU A 76 17.31 17.77 -4.74
N LYS A 77 16.49 17.48 -5.75
CA LYS A 77 15.06 17.24 -5.59
C LYS A 77 14.84 15.85 -5.01
N ARG A 78 14.28 15.78 -3.81
CA ARG A 78 13.91 14.51 -3.18
C ARG A 78 12.81 13.84 -4.00
N MET A 79 12.97 12.55 -4.27
CA MET A 79 12.04 11.74 -5.06
C MET A 79 11.48 10.58 -4.22
N LEU A 80 10.25 10.18 -4.50
CA LEU A 80 9.65 8.97 -3.92
C LEU A 80 9.21 8.02 -5.02
N VAL A 81 9.60 6.76 -4.91
CA VAL A 81 9.01 5.68 -5.70
C VAL A 81 8.29 4.72 -4.77
N VAL A 82 7.07 4.36 -5.13
CA VAL A 82 6.27 3.34 -4.46
C VAL A 82 6.24 2.11 -5.35
N LEU A 83 6.89 1.03 -4.92
CA LEU A 83 6.81 -0.28 -5.54
C LEU A 83 5.67 -1.05 -4.87
N ASP A 84 4.56 -1.16 -5.58
CA ASP A 84 3.33 -1.73 -5.06
C ASP A 84 3.14 -3.19 -5.52
N GLU A 85 2.62 -4.03 -4.63
CA GLU A 85 2.34 -5.46 -4.87
C GLU A 85 3.56 -6.26 -5.33
N CYS A 86 4.67 -6.17 -4.59
CA CYS A 86 5.94 -6.82 -4.93
C CYS A 86 5.95 -8.35 -4.72
N ASP A 87 4.82 -8.97 -4.34
CA ASP A 87 4.74 -10.39 -4.02
C ASP A 87 5.30 -11.29 -5.12
N THR A 88 5.08 -10.92 -6.39
CA THR A 88 5.54 -11.68 -7.56
C THR A 88 7.05 -11.79 -7.66
N VAL A 89 7.80 -10.79 -7.19
CA VAL A 89 9.28 -10.75 -7.21
C VAL A 89 9.90 -11.19 -5.88
N LEU A 90 9.09 -11.66 -4.94
CA LEU A 90 9.49 -12.06 -3.59
C LEU A 90 9.12 -13.53 -3.29
N SER A 91 8.83 -14.32 -4.33
CA SER A 91 8.26 -15.67 -4.23
C SER A 91 9.22 -16.68 -3.61
N THR A 92 10.52 -16.57 -3.86
CA THR A 92 11.56 -17.44 -3.28
C THR A 92 12.67 -16.65 -2.58
N ASP A 93 13.50 -17.30 -1.76
CA ASP A 93 14.66 -16.67 -1.13
C ASP A 93 15.71 -16.19 -2.14
N ALA A 94 15.83 -16.86 -3.30
CA ALA A 94 16.67 -16.39 -4.39
C ALA A 94 16.09 -15.10 -4.99
N ASP A 95 14.78 -15.06 -5.17
CA ASP A 95 14.06 -13.94 -5.75
C ASP A 95 14.17 -12.69 -4.85
N GLN A 96 13.97 -12.87 -3.55
CA GLN A 96 14.12 -11.81 -2.55
C GLN A 96 15.54 -11.24 -2.53
N ARG A 97 16.58 -12.08 -2.65
CA ARG A 97 17.97 -11.61 -2.74
C ARG A 97 18.23 -10.83 -4.02
N ALA A 98 17.70 -11.29 -5.16
CA ALA A 98 17.82 -10.59 -6.44
C ALA A 98 17.11 -9.23 -6.39
N PHE A 99 15.88 -9.18 -5.89
CA PHE A 99 15.13 -7.95 -5.69
C PHE A 99 15.86 -6.98 -4.74
N ALA A 100 16.32 -7.45 -3.59
CA ALA A 100 17.07 -6.63 -2.63
C ALA A 100 18.39 -6.09 -3.23
N SER A 101 19.06 -6.86 -4.11
CA SER A 101 20.23 -6.39 -4.85
C SER A 101 19.90 -5.23 -5.79
N VAL A 102 18.79 -5.33 -6.52
CA VAL A 102 18.32 -4.25 -7.41
C VAL A 102 17.96 -3.00 -6.61
N VAL A 103 17.20 -3.14 -5.53
CA VAL A 103 16.85 -2.02 -4.64
C VAL A 103 18.10 -1.37 -4.06
N HIS A 104 19.05 -2.17 -3.57
CA HIS A 104 20.32 -1.67 -3.05
C HIS A 104 21.08 -0.85 -4.11
N ASN A 105 21.21 -1.37 -5.32
CA ASN A 105 21.91 -0.67 -6.41
C ASN A 105 21.22 0.64 -6.77
N VAL A 106 19.89 0.64 -6.85
CA VAL A 106 19.08 1.84 -7.11
C VAL A 106 19.30 2.90 -6.03
N LEU A 107 19.25 2.53 -4.76
CA LEU A 107 19.42 3.49 -3.65
C LEU A 107 20.85 4.00 -3.52
N THR A 108 21.85 3.16 -3.84
CA THR A 108 23.26 3.57 -3.87
C THR A 108 23.54 4.56 -5.00
N ASN A 109 22.92 4.36 -6.17
CA ASN A 109 23.11 5.24 -7.33
C ASN A 109 22.32 6.56 -7.22
N HIS A 110 21.19 6.55 -6.49
CA HIS A 110 20.25 7.67 -6.42
C HIS A 110 20.00 8.13 -4.98
N PHE A 111 20.94 8.89 -4.41
CA PHE A 111 20.90 9.26 -2.99
C PHE A 111 19.70 10.14 -2.57
N ALA A 112 19.06 10.85 -3.50
CA ALA A 112 17.87 11.67 -3.25
C ALA A 112 16.55 10.88 -3.33
N LEU A 113 16.61 9.62 -3.76
CA LEU A 113 15.47 8.73 -3.90
C LEU A 113 15.10 8.11 -2.55
N LYS A 114 13.80 7.99 -2.31
CA LYS A 114 13.21 7.18 -1.24
C LYS A 114 12.29 6.14 -1.86
N LEU A 115 12.21 4.98 -1.22
CA LEU A 115 11.40 3.86 -1.67
C LEU A 115 10.40 3.46 -0.59
N ILE A 116 9.16 3.21 -1.01
CA ILE A 116 8.17 2.44 -0.25
C ILE A 116 7.93 1.16 -1.02
N ILE A 117 8.02 0.02 -0.34
CA ILE A 117 7.80 -1.29 -0.93
C ILE A 117 6.62 -1.91 -0.19
N THR A 118 5.59 -2.33 -0.93
CA THR A 118 4.45 -3.05 -0.37
C THR A 118 4.49 -4.52 -0.83
N ALA A 119 4.24 -5.42 0.11
CA ALA A 119 4.17 -6.86 -0.11
C ALA A 119 3.32 -7.50 1.01
N ARG A 120 2.81 -8.70 0.75
CA ARG A 120 2.13 -9.53 1.77
C ARG A 120 3.14 -10.30 2.62
N THR A 121 4.30 -10.60 2.07
CA THR A 121 5.40 -11.28 2.78
C THR A 121 6.36 -10.28 3.38
N THR A 122 6.99 -10.67 4.49
CA THR A 122 8.09 -9.89 5.07
C THR A 122 9.31 -10.01 4.17
N ILE A 123 9.89 -8.87 3.80
CA ILE A 123 11.16 -8.81 3.09
C ILE A 123 12.26 -8.71 4.15
N VAL A 124 13.03 -9.79 4.35
CA VAL A 124 14.20 -9.77 5.24
C VAL A 124 15.44 -9.60 4.39
N SER A 125 16.10 -8.44 4.50
CA SER A 125 17.38 -8.23 3.82
C SER A 125 18.24 -7.18 4.52
N ASP A 126 19.45 -7.59 4.91
CA ASP A 126 20.46 -6.70 5.49
C ASP A 126 20.79 -5.53 4.54
N ARG A 127 20.73 -5.77 3.22
CA ARG A 127 20.98 -4.76 2.19
C ARG A 127 19.94 -3.64 2.15
N LEU A 128 18.73 -3.89 2.63
CA LEU A 128 17.70 -2.87 2.76
C LEU A 128 17.89 -2.05 4.04
N GLN A 129 18.40 -2.70 5.10
CA GLN A 129 18.71 -2.03 6.36
C GLN A 129 19.90 -1.07 6.24
N THR A 130 20.90 -1.37 5.39
CA THR A 130 22.03 -0.45 5.14
C THR A 130 21.62 0.92 4.60
N HIS A 131 20.44 1.01 3.97
CA HIS A 131 19.86 2.27 3.49
C HIS A 131 18.90 2.93 4.49
N GLY A 132 18.89 2.48 5.75
CA GLY A 132 17.95 2.93 6.79
C GLY A 132 16.53 2.41 6.59
N GLY A 133 16.36 1.30 5.86
CA GLY A 133 15.07 0.68 5.65
C GLY A 133 14.45 0.18 6.95
N SER A 134 13.18 0.51 7.18
CA SER A 134 12.40 0.05 8.33
C SER A 134 11.14 -0.67 7.86
N GLN A 135 10.88 -1.86 8.40
CA GLN A 135 9.64 -2.57 8.12
C GLN A 135 8.49 -1.96 8.94
N PHE A 136 7.37 -1.71 8.27
CA PHE A 136 6.11 -1.38 8.94
C PHE A 136 5.08 -2.46 8.63
N ARG A 137 4.71 -3.25 9.65
CA ARG A 137 3.70 -4.31 9.51
C ARG A 137 2.32 -3.72 9.72
N LEU A 138 1.48 -3.77 8.69
CA LEU A 138 0.05 -3.49 8.82
C LEU A 138 -0.61 -4.64 9.59
N THR A 139 -1.31 -4.29 10.66
CA THR A 139 -2.06 -5.24 11.51
C THR A 139 -3.56 -5.09 11.28
N SER A 140 -4.31 -6.16 11.58
CA SER A 140 -5.77 -6.10 11.60
C SER A 140 -6.27 -5.02 12.56
N LEU A 141 -7.41 -4.41 12.21
CA LEU A 141 -8.07 -3.47 13.09
C LEU A 141 -8.55 -4.17 14.37
N SER A 142 -8.46 -3.47 15.50
CA SER A 142 -9.08 -3.94 16.75
C SER A 142 -10.60 -4.09 16.57
N PRO A 143 -11.29 -4.88 17.39
CA PRO A 143 -12.75 -5.01 17.31
C PRO A 143 -13.47 -3.67 17.41
N THR A 144 -12.98 -2.76 18.26
CA THR A 144 -13.52 -1.40 18.42
C THR A 144 -13.35 -0.53 17.17
N LYS A 145 -12.15 -0.54 16.55
CA LYS A 145 -11.91 0.17 15.28
C LYS A 145 -12.71 -0.44 14.14
N SER A 146 -12.88 -1.76 14.14
CA SER A 146 -13.67 -2.48 13.14
C SER A 146 -15.15 -2.13 13.23
N ALA A 147 -15.70 -2.08 14.45
CA ALA A 147 -17.08 -1.66 14.70
C ALA A 147 -17.31 -0.19 14.34
N ASP A 148 -16.39 0.71 14.68
CA ASP A 148 -16.50 2.11 14.29
C ASP A 148 -16.43 2.28 12.76
N LEU A 149 -15.52 1.57 12.09
CA LEU A 149 -15.44 1.59 10.62
C LEU A 149 -16.72 1.06 9.97
N LEU A 150 -17.25 -0.06 10.48
CA LEU A 150 -18.52 -0.64 10.03
C LEU A 150 -19.66 0.38 10.18
N ARG A 151 -19.83 0.94 11.38
CA ARG A 151 -20.86 1.93 11.69
C ARG A 151 -20.80 3.15 10.78
N ARG A 152 -19.60 3.63 10.44
CA ARG A 152 -19.41 4.77 9.51
C ARG A 152 -19.81 4.45 8.06
N HIS A 153 -19.73 3.20 7.64
CA HIS A 153 -20.07 2.77 6.27
C HIS A 153 -21.52 2.27 6.13
N VAL A 154 -22.19 1.99 7.25
CA VAL A 154 -23.63 1.72 7.26
C VAL A 154 -24.38 3.05 7.15
N THR A 155 -25.24 3.14 6.15
CA THR A 155 -25.98 4.37 5.79
C THR A 155 -27.24 4.55 6.62
N ARG A 156 -27.85 3.45 7.10
CA ARG A 156 -29.02 3.48 7.99
C ARG A 156 -28.60 3.69 9.45
N LYS A 157 -29.49 4.31 10.23
CA LYS A 157 -29.28 4.44 11.68
C LYS A 157 -29.31 3.05 12.33
N LEU A 158 -28.22 2.69 12.98
CA LEU A 158 -28.13 1.48 13.79
C LEU A 158 -28.56 1.76 15.22
N SER A 159 -29.24 0.80 15.84
CA SER A 159 -29.70 0.86 17.22
C SER A 159 -29.24 -0.38 17.99
N LEU A 160 -29.36 -0.35 19.32
CA LEU A 160 -29.08 -1.54 20.14
C LEU A 160 -30.03 -2.70 19.85
N HIS A 161 -31.22 -2.43 19.32
CA HIS A 161 -32.16 -3.49 18.90
C HIS A 161 -31.66 -4.29 17.71
N ASP A 162 -30.74 -3.74 16.90
CA ASP A 162 -30.22 -4.43 15.72
C ASP A 162 -29.13 -5.48 16.06
N VAL A 163 -28.58 -5.47 17.29
CA VAL A 163 -27.34 -6.19 17.68
C VAL A 163 -27.51 -7.07 18.92
N GLN A 164 -28.65 -7.73 19.08
CA GLN A 164 -28.97 -8.52 20.28
C GLN A 164 -28.14 -9.81 20.40
N LEU A 165 -27.50 -10.29 19.32
CA LEU A 165 -26.53 -11.39 19.38
C LEU A 165 -25.19 -10.97 20.00
N SER A 166 -24.97 -9.67 20.23
CA SER A 166 -23.81 -9.24 21.00
C SER A 166 -23.97 -9.63 22.47
N PRO A 167 -22.95 -10.27 23.09
CA PRO A 167 -23.00 -10.63 24.51
C PRO A 167 -23.08 -9.39 25.42
N LEU A 168 -22.78 -8.20 24.88
CA LEU A 168 -22.81 -6.93 25.61
C LEU A 168 -24.14 -6.17 25.44
N ALA A 169 -25.07 -6.65 24.60
CA ALA A 169 -26.28 -5.90 24.23
C ALA A 169 -27.20 -5.56 25.43
N LYS A 170 -27.23 -6.41 26.46
CA LYS A 170 -28.09 -6.25 27.65
C LYS A 170 -27.36 -5.80 28.90
N THR A 171 -26.03 -5.81 28.88
CA THR A 171 -25.18 -5.59 30.05
C THR A 171 -24.40 -4.29 29.99
N LEU A 172 -24.10 -3.79 28.78
CA LEU A 172 -23.33 -2.57 28.60
C LEU A 172 -24.24 -1.35 28.52
N GLN A 173 -24.07 -0.45 29.49
CA GLN A 173 -24.70 0.87 29.49
C GLN A 173 -23.60 1.93 29.58
N HIS A 174 -23.53 2.78 28.55
CA HIS A 174 -22.61 3.90 28.49
C HIS A 174 -23.40 5.19 28.26
N SER A 175 -23.00 6.28 28.91
CA SER A 175 -23.71 7.57 28.85
C SER A 175 -23.77 8.16 27.44
N ASN A 176 -22.71 7.93 26.64
CA ASN A 176 -22.71 8.25 25.22
C ASN A 176 -23.33 7.10 24.39
N PRO A 177 -24.47 7.31 23.71
CA PRO A 177 -25.17 6.27 22.95
C PRO A 177 -24.39 5.76 21.73
N VAL A 178 -23.59 6.62 21.10
CA VAL A 178 -22.75 6.23 19.94
C VAL A 178 -21.60 5.33 20.40
N GLU A 179 -21.00 5.67 21.52
CA GLU A 179 -19.94 4.86 22.12
C GLU A 179 -20.50 3.54 22.65
N ASN A 180 -21.69 3.56 23.27
CA ASN A 180 -22.36 2.35 23.74
C ASN A 180 -22.58 1.38 22.58
N LEU A 181 -23.20 1.86 21.50
CA LEU A 181 -23.45 1.08 20.29
C LEU A 181 -22.15 0.54 19.68
N THR A 182 -21.09 1.36 19.62
CA THR A 182 -19.80 0.93 19.06
C THR A 182 -19.17 -0.19 19.87
N ARG A 183 -19.25 -0.13 21.21
CA ARG A 183 -18.73 -1.18 22.10
C ARG A 183 -19.55 -2.47 22.02
N VAL A 184 -20.89 -2.36 21.97
CA VAL A 184 -21.77 -3.52 21.76
C VAL A 184 -21.53 -4.16 20.40
N LEU A 185 -21.41 -3.34 19.35
CA LEU A 185 -21.12 -3.81 17.98
C LEU A 185 -19.73 -4.45 17.89
N ALA A 186 -18.73 -3.95 18.63
CA ALA A 186 -17.39 -4.55 18.67
C ALA A 186 -17.38 -5.99 19.20
N ALA A 187 -18.31 -6.35 20.08
CA ALA A 187 -18.47 -7.72 20.58
C ALA A 187 -19.42 -8.57 19.71
N HIS A 188 -20.00 -8.01 18.65
CA HIS A 188 -20.98 -8.70 17.82
C HIS A 188 -20.30 -9.72 16.87
N PRO A 189 -20.86 -10.93 16.67
CA PRO A 189 -20.26 -11.97 15.82
C PRO A 189 -19.96 -11.53 14.37
N LEU A 190 -20.78 -10.64 13.83
CA LEU A 190 -20.57 -10.06 12.50
C LEU A 190 -19.25 -9.28 12.38
N VAL A 191 -18.85 -8.55 13.43
CA VAL A 191 -17.56 -7.85 13.46
C VAL A 191 -16.42 -8.85 13.60
N ALA A 192 -16.58 -9.87 14.45
CA ALA A 192 -15.58 -10.92 14.63
C ALA A 192 -15.24 -11.65 13.32
N ARG A 193 -16.24 -11.98 12.49
CA ARG A 193 -16.04 -12.62 11.17
C ARG A 193 -15.26 -11.78 10.16
N THR A 194 -15.15 -10.48 10.37
CA THR A 194 -14.35 -9.62 9.47
C THR A 194 -12.85 -9.75 9.74
N HIS A 195 -12.46 -10.37 10.86
CA HIS A 195 -11.07 -10.53 11.30
C HIS A 195 -10.27 -9.20 11.34
N GLY A 196 -10.98 -8.07 11.49
CA GLY A 196 -10.39 -6.73 11.47
C GLY A 196 -9.84 -6.31 10.11
N VAL A 197 -10.23 -6.97 9.01
CA VAL A 197 -9.79 -6.64 7.65
C VAL A 197 -10.69 -5.53 7.06
N PRO A 198 -10.15 -4.34 6.74
CA PRO A 198 -10.96 -3.21 6.25
C PRO A 198 -11.86 -3.55 5.06
N LYS A 199 -11.35 -4.31 4.08
CA LYS A 199 -12.12 -4.74 2.91
C LYS A 199 -13.34 -5.59 3.30
N ALA A 200 -13.17 -6.55 4.21
CA ALA A 200 -14.26 -7.39 4.70
C ALA A 200 -15.30 -6.58 5.49
N ILE A 201 -14.85 -5.60 6.27
CA ILE A 201 -15.73 -4.67 7.02
C ILE A 201 -16.60 -3.85 6.07
N VAL A 202 -16.01 -3.25 5.03
CA VAL A 202 -16.74 -2.45 4.05
C VAL A 202 -17.71 -3.32 3.24
N GLN A 203 -17.32 -4.54 2.88
CA GLN A 203 -18.22 -5.50 2.22
C GLN A 203 -19.39 -5.89 3.12
N ALA A 204 -19.15 -6.08 4.43
CA ALA A 204 -20.22 -6.32 5.39
C ALA A 204 -21.18 -5.11 5.47
N ALA A 205 -20.64 -3.89 5.52
CA ALA A 205 -21.45 -2.67 5.49
C ALA A 205 -22.33 -2.59 4.23
N ALA A 206 -21.77 -2.90 3.06
CA ALA A 206 -22.51 -2.91 1.79
C ALA A 206 -23.67 -3.92 1.82
N ARG A 207 -23.46 -5.13 2.38
CA ARG A 207 -24.52 -6.13 2.57
C ARG A 207 -25.61 -5.64 3.52
N ILE A 208 -25.23 -4.99 4.62
CA ILE A 208 -26.17 -4.41 5.59
C ILE A 208 -27.02 -3.30 4.94
N ASN A 209 -26.40 -2.46 4.12
CA ASN A 209 -27.10 -1.40 3.40
C ASN A 209 -28.08 -1.95 2.35
N ALA A 210 -27.75 -3.06 1.69
CA ALA A 210 -28.64 -3.73 0.75
C ALA A 210 -29.83 -4.43 1.44
N ALA A 211 -29.66 -4.86 2.68
CA ALA A 211 -30.64 -5.62 3.46
C ALA A 211 -31.45 -4.70 4.39
N THR A 212 -32.17 -3.75 3.80
CA THR A 212 -32.81 -2.60 4.49
C THR A 212 -33.81 -2.95 5.59
N ALA A 213 -34.39 -4.16 5.58
CA ALA A 213 -35.39 -4.61 6.56
C ALA A 213 -34.89 -5.69 7.54
N THR A 214 -33.62 -6.10 7.49
CA THR A 214 -33.06 -7.18 8.33
C THR A 214 -32.14 -6.65 9.41
N THR A 215 -32.25 -7.22 10.62
CA THR A 215 -31.37 -6.91 11.74
C THR A 215 -29.95 -7.41 11.47
N LEU A 216 -28.95 -6.83 12.15
CA LEU A 216 -27.56 -7.31 12.03
C LEU A 216 -27.44 -8.75 12.54
N ASP A 217 -28.28 -9.12 13.50
CA ASP A 217 -28.41 -10.48 14.02
C ASP A 217 -28.79 -11.48 12.91
N HIS A 218 -29.78 -11.15 12.08
CA HIS A 218 -30.23 -12.01 10.98
C HIS A 218 -29.16 -12.11 9.89
N LEU A 219 -28.48 -11.01 9.57
CA LEU A 219 -27.33 -11.05 8.65
C LEU A 219 -26.18 -11.84 9.24
N ALA A 220 -26.12 -11.99 10.56
CA ALA A 220 -25.12 -12.80 11.20
C ALA A 220 -25.40 -14.29 11.16
N THR A 221 -26.64 -14.72 11.08
CA THR A 221 -26.99 -16.12 10.91
C THR A 221 -27.05 -16.56 9.45
N SER A 222 -27.34 -15.64 8.51
CA SER A 222 -27.50 -15.94 7.08
C SER A 222 -26.21 -15.96 6.27
N LEU A 223 -25.06 -15.63 6.86
CA LEU A 223 -23.75 -15.57 6.18
C LEU A 223 -22.93 -16.87 6.33
N VAL A 224 -23.63 -18.02 6.40
CA VAL A 224 -23.04 -19.37 6.31
C VAL A 224 -23.02 -19.81 4.85
#